data_AF-A0A8C0TIE2-F1
#
_entry.id   AF-A0A8C0TIE2-F1
#
_cell.length_a   1.000
_cell.length_b   1.000
_cell.length_c   1.000
_cell.angle_alpha   90.00
_cell.angle_beta   90.00
_cell.angle_gamma   90.00
#
_symmetry.space_group_name_H-M   'P 1'
#
loop_
_entity.id
_entity.type
_entity.pdbx_description
1 polymer ?
#
loop_
_entity_poly.entity_id
_entity_poly.type
_entity_poly.pdbx_seq_one_letter_code
_entity_poly.pdbx_strand_id
1 'polypeptide(L)'
;MDNRFATAFVIACVLSLISTIYMAASIGTDFWYEYRSPVQENSSDLNKSIWTDFASDEADEKTYNDALFRFNGTMGLWRRCITIPQNTYWYSPPERTESFDVVTKCMSFTLNEQFMEKFVDPGNHNSGIDLLRTYLWRCQFLLPFVSLALMCFGAVIGFCACICRSLYPTIATGILHLLAAQYHEEGSTIMTLRS
;
A
#
# COMPACT_ATOMS: atom_id res chain seq x y z
N MET A 1 -20.26 10.65 -38.69
CA MET A 1 -19.34 10.45 -37.56
C MET A 1 -18.10 9.81 -38.17
N ASP A 2 -17.02 10.59 -38.31
CA ASP A 2 -15.84 10.16 -39.06
C ASP A 2 -15.12 9.00 -38.36
N ASN A 3 -14.55 8.07 -39.14
CA ASN A 3 -13.87 6.87 -38.66
C ASN A 3 -12.76 7.19 -37.62
N ARG A 4 -12.16 8.38 -37.72
CA ARG A 4 -11.18 8.94 -36.76
C ARG A 4 -11.71 9.13 -35.34
N PHE A 5 -12.99 9.48 -35.17
CA PHE A 5 -13.58 9.65 -33.84
C PHE A 5 -13.93 8.30 -33.20
N ALA A 6 -14.33 7.33 -34.02
CA ALA A 6 -14.58 5.97 -33.56
C ALA A 6 -13.28 5.32 -33.06
N THR A 7 -12.17 5.45 -33.80
CA THR A 7 -10.87 4.92 -33.37
C THR A 7 -10.34 5.61 -32.12
N ALA A 8 -10.42 6.95 -32.03
CA ALA A 8 -10.00 7.69 -30.84
C ALA A 8 -10.78 7.26 -29.59
N PHE A 9 -12.09 7.01 -29.73
CA PHE A 9 -12.93 6.56 -28.63
C PHE A 9 -12.55 5.16 -28.13
N VAL A 10 -12.29 4.21 -29.04
CA VAL A 10 -11.85 2.86 -28.68
C VAL A 10 -10.51 2.90 -27.96
N ILE A 11 -9.55 3.68 -28.46
CA ILE A 11 -8.22 3.82 -27.84
C ILE A 11 -8.37 4.40 -26.42
N ALA A 12 -9.18 5.45 -26.24
CA ALA A 12 -9.42 6.04 -24.93
C ALA A 12 -10.05 5.05 -23.94
N CYS A 13 -11.00 4.23 -24.38
CA CYS A 13 -11.60 3.19 -23.53
C CYS A 13 -10.59 2.12 -23.11
N VAL A 14 -9.77 1.63 -24.04
CA VAL A 14 -8.76 0.61 -23.74
C VAL A 14 -7.72 1.15 -22.75
N LEU A 15 -7.23 2.37 -22.95
CA LEU A 15 -6.26 3.00 -22.05
C LEU A 15 -6.86 3.25 -20.65
N SER A 16 -8.10 3.71 -20.57
CA SER A 16 -8.82 3.91 -19.30
C SER A 16 -8.99 2.59 -18.53
N LEU A 17 -9.36 1.51 -19.22
CA LEU A 17 -9.48 0.18 -18.61
C LEU A 17 -8.14 -0.33 -18.08
N ILE A 18 -7.08 -0.26 -18.88
CA ILE A 18 -5.73 -0.69 -18.45
C ILE A 18 -5.26 0.14 -17.24
N SER A 19 -5.47 1.46 -17.26
CA SER A 19 -5.09 2.34 -16.15
C SER A 19 -5.86 2.01 -14.88
N THR A 20 -7.16 1.75 -14.98
CA THR A 20 -8.00 1.35 -13.83
C THR A 20 -7.53 0.02 -13.24
N ILE A 21 -7.21 -0.96 -14.09
CA ILE A 21 -6.67 -2.26 -13.65
C ILE A 21 -5.32 -2.08 -12.95
N TYR A 22 -4.43 -1.27 -13.51
CA TYR A 22 -3.12 -1.00 -12.93
C TYR A 22 -3.23 -0.33 -11.55
N MET A 23 -4.12 0.65 -11.42
CA MET A 23 -4.40 1.32 -10.15
C MET A 23 -5.01 0.38 -9.11
N ALA A 24 -5.95 -0.48 -9.51
CA ALA A 24 -6.51 -1.48 -8.61
C ALA A 24 -5.44 -2.48 -8.16
N ALA A 25 -4.56 -2.90 -9.07
CA ALA A 25 -3.45 -3.80 -8.76
C ALA A 25 -2.45 -3.15 -7.79
N SER A 26 -2.07 -1.88 -8.00
CA SER A 26 -1.12 -1.16 -7.14
C SER A 26 -1.63 -1.05 -5.69
N ILE A 27 -2.91 -0.72 -5.51
CA ILE A 27 -3.62 -0.71 -4.21
C ILE A 27 -3.63 -2.08 -3.53
N GLY A 28 -3.64 -3.16 -4.30
CA GLY A 28 -3.63 -4.53 -3.79
C GLY A 28 -2.26 -5.09 -3.43
N THR A 29 -1.16 -4.39 -3.76
CA THR A 29 0.19 -4.91 -3.52
C THR A 29 0.64 -4.79 -2.06
N ASP A 30 1.48 -5.74 -1.63
CA ASP A 30 2.04 -5.80 -0.28
C ASP A 30 3.43 -5.10 -0.16
N PHE A 31 3.87 -4.39 -1.20
CA PHE A 31 5.24 -3.87 -1.36
C PHE A 31 5.27 -2.34 -1.57
N TRP A 32 4.51 -1.60 -0.76
CA TRP A 32 4.53 -0.13 -0.83
C TRP A 32 5.80 0.44 -0.21
N TYR A 33 6.23 -0.17 0.90
CA TYR A 33 7.51 0.14 1.55
C TYR A 33 8.28 -1.13 1.84
N GLU A 34 9.58 -1.08 1.59
CA GLU A 34 10.52 -2.14 1.93
C GLU A 34 11.49 -1.61 2.98
N TYR A 35 11.47 -2.22 4.16
CA TYR A 35 12.39 -1.93 5.23
C TYR A 35 13.55 -2.92 5.12
N ARG A 36 14.76 -2.41 4.92
CA ARG A 36 15.98 -3.25 4.92
C ARG A 36 16.87 -2.85 6.07
N SER A 37 17.24 -3.83 6.87
CA SER A 37 18.24 -3.68 7.92
C SER A 37 19.37 -4.69 7.70
N PRO A 38 20.62 -4.36 8.04
CA PRO A 38 21.69 -5.35 8.07
C PRO A 38 21.30 -6.53 8.96
N VAL A 39 21.58 -7.75 8.47
CA VAL A 39 21.23 -9.00 9.15
C VAL A 39 21.78 -9.01 10.57
N GLN A 40 20.89 -9.07 11.55
CA GLN A 40 21.27 -9.11 12.95
C GLN A 40 21.50 -10.56 13.37
N GLU A 41 22.75 -10.88 13.73
CA GLU A 41 23.12 -12.21 14.25
C GLU A 41 22.43 -12.49 15.58
N ASN A 42 21.74 -13.63 15.63
CA ASN A 42 21.51 -14.47 16.82
C ASN A 42 20.70 -13.88 17.99
N SER A 43 19.41 -14.22 18.05
CA SER A 43 18.72 -14.62 19.30
C SER A 43 17.38 -15.29 18.98
N SER A 44 17.39 -16.62 18.89
CA SER A 44 16.24 -17.46 18.60
C SER A 44 15.04 -17.23 19.53
N ASP A 45 15.28 -16.94 20.80
CA ASP A 45 14.23 -16.68 21.79
C ASP A 45 13.62 -15.28 21.67
N LEU A 46 14.44 -14.28 21.34
CA LEU A 46 13.98 -12.90 21.08
C LEU A 46 13.11 -12.84 19.82
N ASN A 47 13.43 -13.65 18.81
CA ASN A 47 12.65 -13.72 17.57
C ASN A 47 11.23 -14.24 17.81
N LYS A 48 11.04 -15.17 18.76
CA LYS A 48 9.72 -15.73 19.08
C LYS A 48 8.84 -14.73 19.82
N SER A 49 9.41 -13.98 20.78
CA SER A 49 8.69 -12.93 21.50
C SER A 49 8.34 -11.74 20.61
N ILE A 50 9.26 -11.30 19.75
CA ILE A 50 9.00 -10.19 18.81
C ILE A 50 7.87 -10.56 17.83
N TRP A 51 7.80 -11.82 17.39
CA TRP A 51 6.67 -12.27 16.59
C TRP A 51 5.34 -12.24 17.34
N THR A 52 5.28 -12.75 18.58
CA THR A 52 4.02 -12.75 19.34
C THR A 52 3.51 -11.33 19.57
N ASP A 53 4.44 -10.40 19.79
CA ASP A 53 4.11 -8.99 19.99
C ASP A 53 3.65 -8.34 18.67
N PHE A 54 4.31 -8.64 17.54
CA PHE A 54 3.88 -8.20 16.21
C PHE A 54 2.52 -8.77 15.78
N ALA A 55 2.20 -9.96 16.25
CA ALA A 55 0.95 -10.66 15.99
C ALA A 55 -0.20 -10.21 16.89
N SER A 56 0.09 -9.47 17.95
CA SER A 56 -0.92 -8.97 18.88
C SER A 56 -1.68 -7.79 18.28
N ASP A 57 -2.99 -7.78 18.49
CA ASP A 57 -3.91 -6.71 18.05
C ASP A 57 -3.69 -5.39 18.83
N GLU A 58 -2.94 -5.45 19.93
CA GLU A 58 -2.61 -4.34 20.84
C GLU A 58 -1.19 -3.81 20.62
N ALA A 59 -0.54 -4.17 19.52
CA ALA A 59 0.85 -3.80 19.27
C ALA A 59 1.00 -2.30 18.98
N ASP A 60 1.62 -1.56 19.90
CA ASP A 60 1.96 -0.15 19.71
C ASP A 60 2.74 0.09 18.42
N GLU A 61 2.62 1.32 17.88
CA GLU A 61 3.30 1.72 16.65
C GLU A 61 4.81 1.46 16.67
N LYS A 62 5.43 1.68 17.82
CA LYS A 62 6.85 1.44 18.01
C LYS A 62 7.21 -0.04 17.88
N THR A 63 6.40 -0.92 18.47
CA THR A 63 6.66 -2.35 18.56
C THR A 63 6.60 -3.01 17.19
N TYR A 64 5.58 -2.68 16.38
CA TYR A 64 5.50 -3.27 15.05
C TYR A 64 6.55 -2.68 14.09
N ASN A 65 6.89 -1.38 14.21
CA ASN A 65 7.90 -0.76 13.36
C ASN A 65 9.28 -1.38 13.62
N ASP A 66 9.65 -1.59 14.88
CA ASP A 66 10.92 -2.23 15.26
C ASP A 66 11.04 -3.63 14.65
N ALA A 67 9.96 -4.42 14.69
CA ALA A 67 9.90 -5.73 14.04
C ALA A 67 10.06 -5.65 12.51
N LEU A 68 9.45 -4.64 11.88
CA LEU A 68 9.56 -4.39 10.44
C LEU A 68 10.99 -4.07 10.02
N PHE A 69 11.68 -3.20 10.77
CA PHE A 69 13.09 -2.90 10.54
C PHE A 69 13.96 -4.14 10.77
N ARG A 70 13.72 -4.89 11.84
CA ARG A 70 14.58 -6.02 12.23
C ARG A 70 14.51 -7.23 11.30
N PHE A 71 13.34 -7.50 10.71
CA PHE A 71 13.08 -8.72 9.92
C PHE A 71 12.83 -8.44 8.43
N ASN A 72 13.48 -7.41 7.88
CA ASN A 72 13.34 -7.02 6.47
C ASN A 72 11.88 -7.00 6.01
N GLY A 73 11.06 -6.24 6.73
CA GLY A 73 9.63 -6.22 6.54
C GLY A 73 9.19 -5.41 5.33
N THR A 74 8.05 -5.79 4.77
CA THR A 74 7.35 -5.04 3.74
C THR A 74 6.02 -4.55 4.28
N MET A 75 5.66 -3.33 3.91
CA MET A 75 4.36 -2.76 4.26
C MET A 75 3.59 -2.51 2.97
N GLY A 76 2.42 -3.14 2.86
CA GLY A 76 1.40 -2.79 1.88
C GLY A 76 0.32 -1.92 2.51
N LEU A 77 -0.73 -1.66 1.73
CA LEU A 77 -1.89 -0.92 2.23
C LEU A 77 -2.66 -1.73 3.28
N TRP A 78 -2.89 -3.02 2.99
CA TRP A 78 -3.78 -3.89 3.78
C TRP A 78 -3.05 -4.92 4.64
N ARG A 79 -1.76 -5.13 4.39
CA ARG A 79 -0.97 -6.15 5.05
C ARG A 79 0.43 -5.64 5.34
N ARG A 80 0.98 -6.09 6.45
CA ARG A 80 2.41 -5.98 6.78
C ARG A 80 3.02 -7.36 6.79
N CYS A 81 4.18 -7.52 6.18
CA CYS A 81 4.89 -8.79 6.12
C CYS A 81 6.29 -8.64 6.70
N ILE A 82 6.80 -9.69 7.31
CA ILE A 82 8.18 -9.78 7.79
C ILE A 82 8.78 -11.12 7.37
N THR A 83 10.09 -11.14 7.15
CA THR A 83 10.83 -12.31 6.70
C THR A 83 11.72 -12.80 7.84
N ILE A 84 11.38 -13.94 8.42
CA ILE A 84 12.06 -14.48 9.60
C ILE A 84 12.78 -15.78 9.21
N PRO A 85 14.04 -16.01 9.64
CA PRO A 85 14.68 -17.30 9.46
C PRO A 85 13.92 -18.42 10.21
N GLN A 86 13.65 -19.53 9.53
CA GLN A 86 12.98 -20.68 10.11
C GLN A 86 13.93 -21.36 11.10
N ASN A 87 13.68 -21.18 12.39
CA ASN A 87 14.42 -21.85 13.44
C ASN A 87 13.96 -23.32 13.54
N THR A 88 14.47 -24.18 12.65
CA THR A 88 14.35 -25.63 12.77
C THR A 88 15.30 -26.08 13.89
N TYR A 89 14.73 -26.11 15.11
CA TYR A 89 15.12 -26.98 16.23
C TYR A 89 16.61 -26.98 16.61
N TRP A 90 16.89 -26.49 17.81
CA TRP A 90 18.13 -26.70 18.55
C TRP A 90 18.69 -28.13 18.34
N TYR A 91 20.00 -28.19 18.01
CA TYR A 91 20.84 -29.39 17.86
C TYR A 91 20.97 -29.99 16.44
N SER A 92 21.65 -29.29 15.53
CA SER A 92 22.40 -29.92 14.42
C SER A 92 23.56 -29.01 13.98
N PRO A 93 24.81 -29.50 13.88
CA PRO A 93 25.93 -28.71 13.36
C PRO A 93 25.73 -28.41 11.87
N PRO A 94 26.29 -27.31 11.34
CA PRO A 94 26.01 -26.87 9.99
C PRO A 94 26.76 -27.74 8.98
N GLU A 95 26.07 -28.70 8.36
CA GLU A 95 26.50 -29.22 7.07
C GLU A 95 26.11 -28.21 5.98
N ARG A 96 27.11 -27.37 5.72
CA ARG A 96 27.36 -26.50 4.59
C ARG A 96 26.64 -26.89 3.29
N THR A 97 25.39 -26.45 3.12
CA THR A 97 24.73 -26.29 1.81
C THR A 97 23.52 -25.33 1.92
N GLU A 98 23.74 -24.07 1.55
CA GLU A 98 22.86 -23.28 0.64
C GLU A 98 21.34 -23.36 0.84
N SER A 99 20.81 -22.87 1.96
CA SER A 99 19.55 -22.08 2.05
C SER A 99 19.16 -21.92 3.52
N PHE A 100 19.29 -20.70 4.06
CA PHE A 100 18.52 -20.35 5.24
C PHE A 100 17.06 -20.32 4.77
N ASP A 101 16.26 -21.32 5.12
CA ASP A 101 14.82 -21.31 4.85
C ASP A 101 14.23 -20.11 5.60
N VAL A 102 14.03 -19.00 4.90
CA VAL A 102 13.39 -17.81 5.43
C VAL A 102 11.89 -17.90 5.14
N VAL A 103 11.07 -17.71 6.18
CA VAL A 103 9.61 -17.76 6.06
C VAL A 103 9.07 -16.34 6.14
N THR A 104 8.38 -15.92 5.08
CA THR A 104 7.62 -14.66 5.07
C THR A 104 6.28 -14.88 5.76
N LYS A 105 6.00 -14.08 6.79
CA LYS A 105 4.70 -14.06 7.47
C LYS A 105 4.06 -12.71 7.31
N CYS A 106 2.76 -12.70 7.03
CA CYS A 106 1.97 -11.50 6.82
C CYS A 106 0.83 -11.40 7.82
N MET A 107 0.57 -10.18 8.29
CA MET A 107 -0.55 -9.79 9.14
C MET A 107 -1.39 -8.78 8.36
N SER A 108 -2.71 -8.94 8.38
CA SER A 108 -3.63 -7.96 7.81
C SER A 108 -3.89 -6.84 8.80
N PHE A 109 -3.93 -5.61 8.30
CA PHE A 109 -4.41 -4.47 9.07
C PHE A 109 -5.92 -4.46 9.14
N THR A 110 -6.45 -4.10 10.30
CA THR A 110 -7.85 -3.71 10.43
C THR A 110 -8.03 -2.26 9.96
N LEU A 111 -9.26 -1.93 9.56
CA LEU A 111 -9.58 -0.57 9.11
C LEU A 111 -9.41 0.44 10.26
N ASN A 112 -9.65 0.02 11.50
CA ASN A 112 -9.44 0.88 12.66
C ASN A 112 -7.96 1.23 12.83
N GLU A 113 -7.07 0.23 12.73
CA GLU A 113 -5.63 0.45 12.78
C GLU A 113 -5.19 1.48 11.74
N GLN A 114 -5.65 1.37 10.48
CA GLN A 114 -5.30 2.31 9.39
C GLN A 114 -5.69 3.78 9.63
N PHE A 115 -6.63 4.04 10.54
CA PHE A 115 -7.08 5.40 10.89
C PHE A 115 -6.65 5.83 12.29
N MET A 116 -5.86 5.02 12.99
CA MET A 116 -5.34 5.38 14.30
C MET A 116 -4.54 6.68 14.28
N GLU A 117 -4.65 7.41 15.38
CA GLU A 117 -3.92 8.64 15.59
C GLU A 117 -2.43 8.34 15.75
N LYS A 118 -1.61 9.17 15.12
CA LYS A 118 -0.15 9.08 15.22
C LYS A 118 0.31 10.07 16.27
N PHE A 119 1.09 9.60 17.22
CA PHE A 119 1.64 10.40 18.30
C PHE A 119 3.00 10.98 17.91
N VAL A 120 3.40 12.08 18.57
CA VAL A 120 4.70 12.73 18.36
C VAL A 120 5.82 11.72 18.57
N ASP A 121 5.79 11.03 19.71
CA ASP A 121 6.63 9.89 20.02
C ASP A 121 5.91 8.58 19.61
N PRO A 122 6.48 7.77 18.71
CA PRO A 122 5.85 6.53 18.23
C PRO A 122 5.45 5.62 19.39
N GLY A 123 4.16 5.24 19.45
CA GLY A 123 3.60 4.36 20.49
C GLY A 123 3.40 5.01 21.87
N ASN A 124 3.75 6.28 22.06
CA ASN A 124 3.56 6.97 23.34
C ASN A 124 2.33 7.90 23.30
N HIS A 125 1.21 7.37 23.80
CA HIS A 125 -0.07 8.07 23.92
C HIS A 125 -0.02 9.36 24.76
N ASN A 126 1.03 9.55 25.57
CA ASN A 126 1.20 10.73 26.43
C ASN A 126 1.89 11.91 25.71
N SER A 127 2.48 11.69 24.54
CA SER A 127 3.29 12.70 23.83
C SER A 127 2.48 13.70 23.01
N GLY A 128 1.15 13.59 23.02
CA GLY A 128 0.26 14.40 22.19
C GLY A 128 0.18 13.89 20.74
N ILE A 129 -0.92 14.24 20.07
CA ILE A 129 -1.21 13.78 18.71
C ILE A 129 -0.41 14.61 17.71
N ASP A 130 0.34 13.96 16.83
CA ASP A 130 0.92 14.57 15.65
C ASP A 130 -0.14 14.61 14.54
N LEU A 131 -0.87 15.73 14.49
CA LEU A 131 -1.94 15.93 13.53
C LEU A 131 -1.44 15.83 12.08
N LEU A 132 -0.27 16.40 11.77
CA LEU A 132 0.26 16.40 10.41
C LEU A 132 0.56 14.96 9.96
N ARG A 133 1.26 14.18 10.79
CA ARG A 133 1.55 12.77 10.52
C ARG A 133 0.27 11.95 10.40
N THR A 134 -0.70 12.19 11.27
CA THR A 134 -2.00 11.51 11.24
C THR A 134 -2.75 11.79 9.93
N TYR A 135 -2.82 13.06 9.49
CA TYR A 135 -3.49 13.42 8.24
C TYR A 135 -2.76 12.88 7.02
N LEU A 136 -1.43 13.03 6.93
CA LEU A 136 -0.65 12.49 5.81
C LEU A 136 -0.84 10.98 5.68
N TRP A 137 -0.88 10.26 6.80
CA TRP A 137 -1.10 8.81 6.79
C TRP A 137 -2.50 8.43 6.32
N ARG A 138 -3.55 9.14 6.77
CA ARG A 138 -4.92 8.94 6.29
C ARG A 138 -5.05 9.30 4.80
N CYS A 139 -4.39 10.36 4.35
CA CYS A 139 -4.36 10.76 2.94
C CYS A 139 -3.70 9.69 2.07
N GLN A 140 -2.64 9.03 2.55
CA GLN A 140 -2.01 7.93 1.84
C GLN A 140 -2.97 6.78 1.52
N PHE A 141 -3.92 6.50 2.43
CA PHE A 141 -4.98 5.52 2.19
C PHE A 141 -6.10 6.10 1.32
N LEU A 142 -6.60 7.30 1.62
CA LEU A 142 -7.78 7.89 0.97
C LEU A 142 -7.53 8.29 -0.49
N LEU A 143 -6.38 8.89 -0.81
CA LEU A 143 -6.10 9.45 -2.14
C LEU A 143 -6.15 8.39 -3.26
N PRO A 144 -5.55 7.18 -3.11
CA PRO A 144 -5.71 6.10 -4.07
C PRO A 144 -7.16 5.68 -4.32
N PHE A 145 -8.00 5.60 -3.28
CA PHE A 145 -9.42 5.26 -3.47
C PHE A 145 -10.21 6.36 -4.16
N VAL A 146 -9.93 7.62 -3.82
CA VAL A 146 -10.55 8.76 -4.50
C VAL A 146 -10.16 8.77 -5.98
N SER A 147 -8.88 8.53 -6.30
CA SER A 147 -8.40 8.40 -7.68
C SER A 147 -9.08 7.25 -8.42
N LEU A 148 -9.13 6.06 -7.82
CA LEU A 148 -9.79 4.89 -8.39
C LEU A 148 -11.29 5.14 -8.62
N ALA A 149 -11.98 5.77 -7.66
CA ALA A 149 -13.37 6.13 -7.79
C ALA A 149 -13.59 7.12 -8.94
N LEU A 150 -12.78 8.18 -9.04
CA LEU A 150 -12.85 9.16 -10.13
C LEU A 150 -12.60 8.52 -11.50
N MET A 151 -11.65 7.59 -11.60
CA MET A 151 -11.42 6.81 -12.83
C MET A 151 -12.63 5.95 -13.19
N CYS A 152 -13.20 5.21 -12.22
CA CYS A 152 -14.39 4.39 -12.44
C CYS A 152 -15.60 5.24 -12.87
N PHE A 153 -15.87 6.36 -12.21
CA PHE A 153 -16.94 7.28 -12.61
C PHE A 153 -16.68 7.86 -14.01
N GLY A 154 -15.43 8.24 -14.31
CA GLY A 154 -15.03 8.68 -15.64
C GLY A 154 -15.27 7.60 -16.71
N ALA A 155 -14.94 6.35 -16.44
CA ALA A 155 -15.17 5.24 -17.37
C ALA A 155 -16.68 5.01 -17.62
N VAL A 156 -17.50 5.02 -16.56
CA VAL A 156 -18.96 4.85 -16.67
C VAL A 156 -19.60 6.00 -17.46
N ILE A 157 -19.23 7.25 -17.16
CA ILE A 157 -19.73 8.42 -17.89
C ILE A 157 -19.30 8.34 -19.37
N GLY A 158 -18.07 7.88 -19.65
CA GLY A 158 -17.56 7.72 -21.03
C GLY A 158 -18.29 6.63 -21.80
N PHE A 159 -18.63 5.52 -21.13
CA PHE A 159 -19.44 4.46 -21.71
C PHE A 159 -20.87 4.94 -22.01
N CYS A 160 -21.53 5.62 -21.06
CA CYS A 160 -22.85 6.20 -21.28
C CYS A 160 -22.83 7.28 -22.39
N ALA A 161 -21.77 8.07 -22.49
CA ALA A 161 -21.57 9.09 -23.52
C ALA A 161 -21.60 8.51 -24.93
N CYS A 162 -20.90 7.39 -25.14
CA CYS A 162 -20.79 6.80 -26.46
C CYS A 162 -22.04 6.03 -26.88
N ILE A 163 -22.80 5.47 -25.94
CA ILE A 163 -24.16 4.97 -26.21
C ILE A 163 -25.07 6.13 -26.65
N CYS A 164 -25.00 7.26 -25.96
CA CYS A 164 -25.84 8.43 -26.22
C CYS A 164 -25.34 9.35 -27.36
N ARG A 165 -24.21 9.02 -28.01
CA ARG A 165 -23.55 9.83 -29.07
C ARG A 165 -23.33 11.31 -28.71
N SER A 166 -23.14 11.62 -27.41
CA SER A 166 -22.96 13.00 -26.95
C SER A 166 -21.47 13.32 -26.70
N LEU A 167 -20.99 14.45 -27.23
CA LEU A 167 -19.60 14.90 -27.11
C LEU A 167 -19.28 15.54 -25.74
N TYR A 168 -20.23 16.24 -25.15
CA TYR A 168 -20.08 16.91 -23.84
C TYR A 168 -19.61 15.99 -22.69
N PRO A 169 -20.19 14.80 -22.49
CA PRO A 169 -19.73 13.90 -21.44
C PRO A 169 -18.32 13.36 -21.69
N THR A 170 -17.81 13.35 -22.93
CA THR A 170 -16.43 12.91 -23.22
C THR A 170 -15.38 13.92 -22.72
N ILE A 171 -15.71 15.21 -22.71
CA ILE A 171 -14.83 16.26 -22.15
C ILE A 171 -14.80 16.16 -20.62
N ALA A 172 -15.97 15.94 -20.00
CA ALA A 172 -16.08 15.74 -18.56
C ALA A 172 -15.27 14.53 -18.08
N THR A 173 -15.28 13.43 -18.85
CA THR A 173 -14.49 12.24 -18.52
C THR A 173 -12.99 12.51 -18.60
N GLY A 174 -12.53 13.29 -19.57
CA GLY A 174 -11.12 13.68 -19.66
C GLY A 174 -10.66 14.46 -18.43
N ILE A 175 -11.47 15.40 -17.95
CA ILE A 175 -11.19 16.17 -16.72
C ILE A 175 -11.11 15.25 -15.50
N LEU A 176 -12.05 14.30 -15.36
CA LEU A 176 -12.04 13.35 -14.25
C LEU A 176 -10.78 12.47 -14.24
N HIS A 177 -10.32 12.01 -15.41
CA HIS A 177 -9.08 11.23 -15.50
C HIS A 177 -7.85 12.06 -15.17
N LEU A 178 -7.82 13.34 -15.57
CA LEU A 178 -6.71 14.25 -15.25
C LEU A 178 -6.64 14.53 -13.75
N LEU A 179 -7.79 14.80 -13.11
CA LEU A 179 -7.86 14.95 -11.66
C LEU A 179 -7.45 13.68 -10.92
N ALA A 180 -7.92 12.51 -11.39
CA ALA A 180 -7.53 11.23 -10.80
C ALA A 180 -6.01 10.99 -10.88
N ALA A 181 -5.38 11.35 -11.99
CA ALA A 181 -3.93 11.26 -12.15
C ALA A 181 -3.19 12.21 -11.19
N GLN A 182 -3.67 13.44 -11.03
CA GLN A 182 -3.10 14.39 -10.09
C GLN A 182 -3.21 13.89 -8.64
N TYR A 183 -4.36 13.36 -8.22
CA TYR A 183 -4.53 12.80 -6.88
C TYR A 183 -3.61 11.59 -6.62
N HIS A 184 -3.33 10.79 -7.65
CA HIS A 184 -2.38 9.70 -7.54
C HIS A 184 -0.93 10.21 -7.42
N GLU A 185 -0.56 11.23 -8.18
CA GLU A 185 0.76 11.86 -8.10
C GLU A 185 1.00 12.53 -6.73
N GLU A 186 0.01 13.26 -6.23
CA GLU A 186 0.02 13.82 -4.87
C GLU A 186 0.10 12.71 -3.82
N GLY A 187 -0.62 11.60 -4.00
CA GLY A 187 -0.49 10.43 -3.13
C GLY A 187 0.92 9.85 -3.14
N SER A 188 1.51 9.69 -4.32
CA SER A 188 2.87 9.13 -4.47
C SER A 188 3.95 10.05 -3.89
N THR A 189 3.81 11.37 -4.02
CA THR A 189 4.75 12.34 -3.42
C THR A 189 4.65 12.36 -1.90
N ILE A 190 3.45 12.26 -1.35
CA ILE A 190 3.25 12.08 0.11
C ILE A 190 3.92 10.79 0.59
N MET A 191 3.89 9.70 -0.19
CA MET A 191 4.58 8.46 0.17
C MET A 191 6.10 8.62 0.22
N THR A 192 6.68 9.36 -0.73
CA THR A 192 8.13 9.61 -0.76
C THR A 192 8.60 10.52 0.37
N LEU A 193 7.79 11.50 0.79
CA LEU A 193 8.13 12.40 1.89
C LEU A 193 8.13 11.74 3.28
N ARG A 194 7.51 10.55 3.39
CA ARG A 194 7.43 9.78 4.63
C ARG A 194 8.59 8.77 4.81
N SER A 195 9.22 8.37 3.70
CA SER A 195 10.39 7.47 3.69
C SER A 195 11.65 8.18 4.13
#